data_AF-A0A9R1WFC1-F1
#
_entry.id   AF-A0A9R1WFC1-F1
#
_cell.length_a   1.000
_cell.length_b   1.000
_cell.length_c   1.000
_cell.angle_alpha   90.00
_cell.angle_beta   90.00
_cell.angle_gamma   90.00
#
_symmetry.space_group_name_H-M   'P 1'
#
loop_
_entity.id
_entity.type
_entity.pdbx_description
1 polymer ?
#
loop_
_entity_poly.entity_id
_entity_poly.type
_entity_poly.pdbx_seq_one_letter_code
_entity_poly.pdbx_strand_id
1 'polypeptide(L)'
;MFDVSSFFLLHLHREIFPNDVRCFVHNDAVAAMASGTMGKLHGCVLIAGTGTITYGYTEDGREARAAGAGPVLGDWGRCILCTCSGYGIAAMALTSVIRAYDGRGPQTKLTSSILQELKLSSPDELIGWTYADSSWARIAALVPVVVSCAEGGDEVANGILLDAVQELAESVKAVVSRLGLCGEGVFCKPQKLK
;
A
#
# COMPACT_ATOMS: atom_id res chain seq x y z
N MET A 1 7.67 -5.67 22.04
CA MET A 1 8.42 -6.87 21.64
C MET A 1 9.67 -6.37 20.92
N PHE A 2 10.84 -6.47 21.53
CA PHE A 2 12.08 -5.94 20.94
C PHE A 2 12.41 -6.75 19.69
N ASP A 3 12.43 -6.06 18.55
CA ASP A 3 12.77 -6.61 17.26
C ASP A 3 14.27 -6.95 17.19
N VAL A 4 14.59 -8.22 16.90
CA VAL A 4 15.96 -8.73 16.83
C VAL A 4 16.78 -8.00 15.76
N SER A 5 16.14 -7.47 14.71
CA SER A 5 16.78 -6.67 13.68
C SER A 5 17.23 -5.29 14.18
N SER A 6 16.44 -4.67 15.06
CA SER A 6 16.76 -3.39 15.69
C SER A 6 17.97 -3.48 16.63
N PHE A 7 18.17 -4.63 17.31
CA PHE A 7 19.33 -4.86 18.18
C PHE A 7 20.64 -4.95 17.38
N PHE A 8 20.62 -5.60 16.22
CA PHE A 8 21.80 -5.77 15.37
C PHE A 8 22.23 -4.44 14.71
N LEU A 9 21.25 -3.62 14.28
CA LEU A 9 21.50 -2.27 13.75
C LEU A 9 22.10 -1.33 14.81
N LEU A 10 21.60 -1.37 16.05
CA LEU A 10 22.14 -0.58 17.15
C LEU A 10 23.55 -1.03 17.56
N HIS A 11 23.86 -2.33 17.43
CA HIS A 11 25.18 -2.85 17.71
C HIS A 11 26.22 -2.41 16.65
N LEU A 12 25.88 -2.47 15.36
CA LEU A 12 26.72 -1.98 14.26
C LEU A 12 26.97 -0.46 14.34
N HIS A 13 25.99 0.32 14.81
CA HIS A 13 26.13 1.77 14.94
C HIS A 13 27.12 2.21 16.03
N ARG A 14 27.42 1.37 17.03
CA ARG A 14 28.38 1.70 18.10
C ARG A 14 29.83 1.78 17.64
N GLU A 15 30.16 1.20 16.49
CA GLU A 15 31.50 1.34 15.89
C GLU A 15 31.64 2.65 15.10
N ILE A 16 30.53 3.28 14.73
CA ILE A 16 30.49 4.47 13.86
C ILE A 16 30.21 5.75 14.68
N PHE A 17 29.38 5.66 15.71
CA PHE A 17 28.97 6.81 16.52
C PHE A 17 29.63 6.79 17.92
N PRO A 18 30.00 7.97 18.46
CA PRO A 18 30.50 8.09 19.83
C PRO A 18 29.55 7.48 20.87
N ASN A 19 30.10 6.88 21.93
CA ASN A 19 29.34 6.16 22.98
C ASN A 19 28.34 7.03 23.76
N ASP A 20 28.45 8.35 23.63
CA ASP A 20 27.61 9.38 24.23
C ASP A 20 26.36 9.72 23.40
N VAL A 21 26.24 9.20 22.17
CA VAL A 21 25.07 9.41 21.30
C VAL A 21 24.01 8.32 21.55
N ARG A 22 22.78 8.74 21.88
CA ARG A 22 21.62 7.84 21.97
C ARG A 22 21.00 7.63 20.59
N CYS A 23 21.12 6.42 20.07
CA CYS A 23 20.50 6.00 18.82
C CYS A 23 19.16 5.29 19.09
N PHE A 24 18.13 5.63 18.31
CA PHE A 24 16.83 4.98 18.34
C PHE A 24 16.49 4.47 16.93
N VAL A 25 16.01 3.23 16.84
CA VAL A 25 15.52 2.65 15.58
C VAL A 25 13.99 2.70 15.60
N HIS A 26 13.43 3.42 14.63
CA HIS A 26 11.98 3.56 14.46
C HIS A 26 11.57 3.20 13.04
N ASN A 27 10.28 2.92 12.87
CA ASN A 27 9.67 2.71 11.57
C ASN A 27 9.70 4.01 10.74
N ASP A 28 9.77 3.91 9.41
CA ASP A 28 9.76 5.03 8.46
C ASP A 28 8.52 5.92 8.61
N ALA A 29 7.38 5.37 9.03
CA ALA A 29 6.18 6.12 9.38
C ALA A 29 6.42 7.16 10.49
N VAL A 30 7.31 6.89 11.45
CA VAL A 30 7.64 7.84 12.52
C VAL A 30 8.41 9.04 11.96
N ALA A 31 9.34 8.79 11.03
CA ALA A 31 10.07 9.86 10.37
C ALA A 31 9.15 10.71 9.47
N ALA A 32 8.25 10.06 8.72
CA ALA A 32 7.25 10.74 7.91
C ALA A 32 6.26 11.56 8.75
N MET A 33 5.88 11.08 9.94
CA MET A 33 5.02 11.84 10.83
C MET A 33 5.77 13.01 11.49
N ALA A 34 7.01 12.81 11.93
CA ALA A 34 7.81 13.86 12.53
C ALA A 34 8.02 15.04 11.58
N SER A 35 8.25 14.77 10.29
CA SER A 35 8.40 15.82 9.28
C SER A 35 7.12 16.62 9.06
N GLY A 36 5.95 15.96 9.04
CA GLY A 36 4.64 16.62 8.86
C GLY A 36 4.12 17.34 10.10
N THR A 37 4.60 17.01 11.30
CA THR A 37 4.09 17.54 12.59
C THR A 37 5.08 18.46 13.31
N MET A 38 6.18 18.84 12.65
CA MET A 38 7.28 19.62 13.25
C MET A 38 7.80 18.97 14.56
N GLY A 39 7.85 17.65 14.60
CA GLY A 39 8.34 16.88 15.76
C GLY A 39 7.33 16.66 16.89
N LYS A 40 6.08 17.11 16.78
CA LYS A 40 5.06 16.90 17.82
C LYS A 40 4.48 15.48 17.87
N LEU A 41 4.67 14.68 16.80
CA LEU A 41 4.23 13.28 16.71
C LEU A 41 2.76 13.10 17.14
N HIS A 42 1.89 13.97 16.65
CA HIS A 42 0.45 13.91 16.87
C HIS A 42 -0.29 13.91 15.55
N GLY A 43 -1.08 12.85 15.30
CA GLY A 43 -1.89 12.73 14.10
C GLY A 43 -1.83 11.33 13.48
N CYS A 44 -2.22 11.24 12.21
CA CYS A 44 -2.24 10.01 11.42
C CYS A 44 -1.40 10.23 10.16
N VAL A 45 -0.52 9.28 9.85
CA VAL A 45 0.28 9.23 8.63
C VAL A 45 -0.12 7.98 7.83
N LEU A 46 -0.29 8.16 6.53
CA LEU A 46 -0.51 7.08 5.56
C LEU A 46 0.64 7.12 4.56
N ILE A 47 1.34 6.00 4.41
CA ILE A 47 2.37 5.79 3.40
C ILE A 47 1.83 4.79 2.38
N ALA A 48 1.84 5.17 1.10
CA ALA A 48 1.42 4.34 -0.02
C ALA A 48 2.51 4.33 -1.10
N GLY A 49 3.17 3.19 -1.27
CA GLY A 49 4.20 2.93 -2.28
C GLY A 49 4.14 1.47 -2.74
N THR A 50 5.27 0.78 -2.82
CA THR A 50 5.30 -0.68 -3.10
C THR A 50 4.59 -1.49 -2.01
N GLY A 51 4.46 -0.94 -0.81
CA GLY A 51 3.59 -1.41 0.26
C GLY A 51 2.77 -0.25 0.83
N THR A 52 1.93 -0.55 1.82
CA THR A 52 1.07 0.44 2.46
C THR A 52 1.15 0.30 3.97
N ILE A 53 1.28 1.41 4.70
CA ILE A 53 1.17 1.44 6.15
C ILE A 53 0.45 2.69 6.61
N THR A 54 -0.47 2.52 7.55
CA THR A 54 -1.16 3.62 8.22
C THR A 54 -0.80 3.58 9.70
N TYR A 55 -0.30 4.70 10.21
CA TYR A 55 0.17 4.81 11.57
C TYR A 55 -0.38 6.07 12.23
N GLY A 56 -0.75 5.99 13.50
CA GLY A 56 -1.25 7.12 14.26
C GLY A 56 -0.60 7.22 15.63
N TYR A 57 -0.44 8.47 16.08
CA TYR A 57 0.06 8.80 17.41
C TYR A 57 -0.82 9.88 18.06
N THR A 58 -1.02 9.75 19.36
CA THR A 58 -1.73 10.74 20.20
C THR A 58 -0.75 11.46 21.11
N GLU A 59 -1.11 12.65 21.62
CA GLU A 59 -0.28 13.38 22.59
C GLU A 59 -0.08 12.58 23.89
N ASP A 60 -1.04 11.70 24.22
CA ASP A 60 -0.99 10.78 25.37
C ASP A 60 0.02 9.62 25.18
N GLY A 61 0.72 9.55 24.03
CA GLY A 61 1.66 8.48 23.70
C GLY A 61 1.00 7.17 23.24
N ARG A 62 -0.32 7.14 23.02
CA ARG A 62 -0.98 5.98 22.40
C ARG A 62 -0.68 5.95 20.91
N GLU A 63 -0.40 4.76 20.40
CA GLU A 63 -0.16 4.49 19.00
C GLU A 63 -1.14 3.45 18.45
N ALA A 64 -1.46 3.56 17.16
CA ALA A 64 -2.22 2.56 16.45
C ALA A 64 -1.70 2.40 15.02
N ARG A 65 -1.75 1.16 14.53
CA ARG A 65 -1.35 0.80 13.17
C ARG A 65 -2.48 0.05 12.46
N ALA A 66 -2.60 0.30 11.16
CA ALA A 66 -3.37 -0.51 10.23
C ALA A 66 -2.54 -0.74 8.94
N ALA A 67 -2.86 -1.81 8.22
CA ALA A 67 -2.11 -2.27 7.05
C ALA A 67 -0.62 -2.61 7.34
N GLY A 68 0.14 -2.89 6.28
CA GLY A 68 1.58 -3.14 6.35
C GLY A 68 1.98 -4.52 6.86
N ALA A 69 1.09 -5.52 6.82
CA ALA A 69 1.39 -6.90 7.23
C ALA A 69 2.34 -7.65 6.26
N GLY A 70 2.81 -6.98 5.21
CA GLY A 70 3.54 -7.60 4.11
C GLY A 70 2.61 -8.39 3.17
N PRO A 71 3.14 -8.83 2.01
CA PRO A 71 2.33 -9.48 0.97
C PRO A 71 1.90 -10.92 1.31
N VAL A 72 2.55 -11.56 2.29
CA VAL A 72 2.33 -12.98 2.64
C VAL A 72 1.25 -13.16 3.71
N LEU A 73 1.15 -12.28 4.70
CA LEU A 73 0.24 -12.44 5.85
C LEU A 73 -1.16 -11.85 5.62
N GLY A 74 -1.48 -11.42 4.40
CA GLY A 74 -2.83 -10.99 3.97
C GLY A 74 -3.70 -12.12 3.40
N ASP A 75 -3.43 -13.36 3.80
CA ASP A 75 -3.76 -14.64 3.16
C ASP A 75 -5.20 -14.79 2.58
N TRP A 76 -5.24 -15.09 1.26
CA TRP A 76 -6.18 -15.95 0.52
C TRP A 76 -7.65 -15.99 0.94
N GLY A 77 -8.41 -15.01 0.47
CA GLY A 77 -9.86 -15.12 0.45
C GLY A 77 -10.51 -13.80 0.13
N ARG A 78 -10.78 -13.54 -1.16
CA ARG A 78 -11.52 -12.36 -1.69
C ARG A 78 -10.94 -10.97 -1.35
N CYS A 79 -9.99 -10.90 -0.44
CA CYS A 79 -9.05 -9.82 -0.15
C CYS A 79 -7.87 -9.98 -1.13
N ILE A 80 -7.56 -9.13 -2.10
CA ILE A 80 -7.72 -7.66 -2.20
C ILE A 80 -6.94 -6.89 -1.11
N LEU A 81 -6.31 -7.56 -0.13
CA LEU A 81 -5.49 -6.91 0.91
C LEU A 81 -4.05 -6.68 0.47
N CYS A 82 -3.91 -6.03 -0.68
CA CYS A 82 -2.89 -5.02 -0.94
C CYS A 82 -3.25 -4.18 -2.18
N THR A 83 -4.54 -4.05 -2.54
CA THR A 83 -4.97 -3.21 -3.68
C THR A 83 -4.46 -1.78 -3.57
N CYS A 84 -4.14 -1.30 -2.37
CA CYS A 84 -3.53 0.00 -2.11
C CYS A 84 -2.05 0.13 -2.50
N SER A 85 -1.35 -0.99 -2.65
CA SER A 85 0.08 -0.99 -2.96
C SER A 85 0.28 -1.00 -4.46
N GLY A 86 1.39 -0.43 -4.95
CA GLY A 86 1.68 -0.41 -6.38
C GLY A 86 1.71 -1.82 -6.98
N TYR A 87 2.18 -2.80 -6.21
CA TYR A 87 2.10 -4.21 -6.59
C TYR A 87 0.66 -4.70 -6.75
N GLY A 88 -0.22 -4.42 -5.78
CA GLY A 88 -1.61 -4.89 -5.82
C GLY A 88 -2.44 -4.25 -6.93
N ILE A 89 -2.26 -2.95 -7.19
CA ILE A 89 -2.87 -2.26 -8.34
C ILE A 89 -2.46 -2.96 -9.64
N ALA A 90 -1.17 -3.19 -9.83
CA ALA A 90 -0.65 -3.84 -11.02
C ALA A 90 -1.10 -5.31 -11.14
N ALA A 91 -1.12 -6.06 -10.03
CA ALA A 91 -1.58 -7.45 -10.01
C ALA A 91 -3.08 -7.57 -10.38
N MET A 92 -3.92 -6.64 -9.90
CA MET A 92 -5.32 -6.55 -10.28
C MET A 92 -5.49 -6.20 -11.76
N ALA A 93 -4.65 -5.31 -12.29
CA ALA A 93 -4.64 -4.97 -13.71
C ALA A 93 -4.26 -6.18 -14.57
N LEU A 94 -3.18 -6.90 -14.23
CA LEU A 94 -2.79 -8.14 -14.91
C LEU A 94 -3.90 -9.19 -14.86
N THR A 95 -4.52 -9.39 -13.69
CA THR A 95 -5.65 -10.30 -13.53
C THR A 95 -6.83 -9.89 -14.41
N SER A 96 -7.11 -8.60 -14.53
CA SER A 96 -8.19 -8.07 -15.37
C SER A 96 -7.93 -8.29 -16.86
N VAL A 97 -6.68 -8.15 -17.30
CA VAL A 97 -6.27 -8.47 -18.68
C VAL A 97 -6.51 -9.94 -19.00
N ILE A 98 -6.08 -10.86 -18.14
CA ILE A 98 -6.32 -12.31 -18.34
C ILE A 98 -7.82 -12.62 -18.33
N ARG A 99 -8.59 -12.04 -17.42
CA ARG A 99 -10.06 -12.23 -17.39
C ARG A 99 -10.74 -11.72 -18.65
N ALA A 100 -10.30 -10.58 -19.19
CA ALA A 100 -10.81 -10.03 -20.45
C ALA A 100 -10.47 -10.95 -21.63
N TYR A 101 -9.27 -11.52 -21.65
CA TYR A 101 -8.83 -12.47 -22.68
C TYR A 101 -9.64 -13.78 -22.64
N ASP A 102 -9.87 -14.34 -21.45
CA ASP A 102 -10.69 -15.55 -21.26
C ASP A 102 -12.20 -15.33 -21.53
N GLY A 103 -12.63 -14.08 -21.76
CA GLY A 103 -14.05 -13.72 -21.86
C GLY A 103 -14.81 -13.75 -20.52
N ARG A 104 -14.09 -13.84 -19.39
CA ARG A 104 -14.64 -13.87 -18.01
C ARG A 104 -14.78 -12.48 -17.38
N GLY A 105 -14.34 -11.45 -18.09
CA GLY A 105 -14.36 -10.06 -17.66
C GLY A 105 -14.68 -9.12 -18.82
N PRO A 106 -14.99 -7.84 -18.51
CA PRO A 106 -15.20 -6.82 -19.52
C PRO A 106 -13.91 -6.57 -20.33
N GLN A 107 -14.07 -6.15 -21.57
CA GLN A 107 -12.95 -5.69 -22.39
C GLN A 107 -12.38 -4.39 -21.79
N THR A 108 -11.05 -4.26 -21.80
CA THR A 108 -10.33 -3.13 -21.19
C THR A 108 -9.16 -2.69 -22.04
N LYS A 109 -8.89 -1.38 -22.03
CA LYS A 109 -7.70 -0.76 -22.64
C LYS A 109 -6.40 -1.23 -21.96
N LEU A 110 -6.49 -1.73 -20.72
CA LEU A 110 -5.35 -2.32 -20.01
C LEU A 110 -4.69 -3.44 -20.81
N THR A 111 -5.48 -4.24 -21.57
CA THR A 111 -4.94 -5.33 -22.39
C THR A 111 -3.93 -4.81 -23.40
N SER A 112 -4.32 -3.84 -24.23
CA SER A 112 -3.41 -3.26 -25.23
C SER A 112 -2.25 -2.51 -24.60
N SER A 113 -2.50 -1.72 -23.56
CA SER A 113 -1.48 -0.85 -22.96
C SER A 113 -0.41 -1.64 -22.20
N ILE A 114 -0.79 -2.69 -21.46
CA ILE A 114 0.17 -3.54 -20.75
C ILE A 114 1.00 -4.38 -21.73
N LEU A 115 0.38 -4.94 -22.77
CA LEU A 115 1.12 -5.68 -23.79
C LEU A 115 2.14 -4.79 -24.51
N GLN A 116 1.77 -3.54 -24.80
CA GLN A 116 2.68 -2.56 -25.42
C GLN A 116 3.85 -2.22 -24.50
N GLU A 117 3.58 -1.95 -23.22
CA GLU A 117 4.62 -1.63 -22.22
C GLU A 117 5.61 -2.80 -22.07
N LEU A 118 5.09 -4.02 -22.00
CA LEU A 118 5.88 -5.24 -21.81
C LEU A 118 6.47 -5.79 -23.11
N LYS A 119 6.14 -5.20 -24.26
CA LYS A 119 6.52 -5.65 -25.61
C LYS A 119 6.16 -7.12 -25.87
N LEU A 120 4.98 -7.52 -25.41
CA LEU A 120 4.44 -8.87 -25.58
C LEU A 120 3.47 -8.90 -26.75
N SER A 121 3.42 -10.04 -27.46
CA SER A 121 2.55 -10.16 -28.63
C SER A 121 1.14 -10.66 -28.28
N SER A 122 1.01 -11.34 -27.13
CA SER A 122 -0.25 -11.95 -26.70
C SER A 122 -0.43 -11.94 -25.17
N PRO A 123 -1.67 -11.92 -24.65
CA PRO A 123 -1.93 -12.11 -23.22
C PRO A 123 -1.42 -13.44 -22.64
N ASP A 124 -1.28 -14.49 -23.46
CA ASP A 124 -0.73 -15.78 -23.03
C ASP A 124 0.73 -15.65 -22.55
N GLU A 125 1.50 -14.75 -23.14
CA GLU A 125 2.89 -14.47 -22.73
C GLU A 125 2.98 -13.79 -21.36
N LEU A 126 1.89 -13.19 -20.85
CA LEU A 126 1.88 -12.57 -19.51
C LEU A 126 2.12 -13.60 -18.41
N ILE A 127 1.64 -14.84 -18.60
CA ILE A 127 1.86 -15.93 -17.64
C ILE A 127 3.37 -16.18 -17.53
N GLY A 128 4.04 -16.40 -18.68
CA GLY A 128 5.48 -16.61 -18.74
C GLY A 128 6.26 -15.42 -18.16
N TRP A 129 5.87 -14.19 -18.51
CA TRP A 129 6.50 -12.97 -18.00
C TRP A 129 6.41 -12.85 -16.48
N THR A 130 5.24 -13.18 -15.90
CA THR A 130 4.98 -13.05 -14.45
C THR A 130 5.77 -14.09 -13.64
N TYR A 131 5.88 -15.32 -14.15
CA TYR A 131 6.62 -16.39 -13.47
C TYR A 131 8.14 -16.35 -13.73
N ALA A 132 8.60 -15.67 -14.78
CA ALA A 132 10.03 -15.54 -15.07
C ALA A 132 10.79 -14.69 -14.02
N ASP A 133 10.14 -13.67 -13.47
CA ASP A 133 10.69 -12.87 -12.37
C ASP A 133 9.53 -12.28 -11.55
N SER A 134 9.40 -12.80 -10.33
CA SER A 134 8.36 -12.43 -9.35
C SER A 134 8.72 -11.21 -8.50
N SER A 135 9.71 -10.40 -8.93
CA SER A 135 10.07 -9.15 -8.28
C SER A 135 8.89 -8.20 -8.15
N TRP A 136 8.57 -7.83 -6.91
CA TRP A 136 7.44 -6.94 -6.61
C TRP A 136 7.61 -5.55 -7.24
N ALA A 137 8.85 -5.05 -7.32
CA ALA A 137 9.14 -3.77 -7.94
C ALA A 137 8.84 -3.78 -9.44
N ARG A 138 9.10 -4.91 -10.11
CA ARG A 138 8.84 -5.08 -11.54
C ARG A 138 7.34 -5.07 -11.84
N ILE A 139 6.54 -5.72 -11.01
CA ILE A 139 5.08 -5.70 -11.14
C ILE A 139 4.53 -4.31 -10.79
N ALA A 140 5.00 -3.70 -9.69
CA ALA A 140 4.58 -2.35 -9.30
C ALA A 140 4.93 -1.26 -10.32
N ALA A 141 5.94 -1.49 -11.18
CA ALA A 141 6.29 -0.56 -12.25
C ALA A 141 5.19 -0.41 -13.33
N LEU A 142 4.16 -1.28 -13.34
CA LEU A 142 3.01 -1.16 -14.25
C LEU A 142 1.95 -0.16 -13.79
N VAL A 143 2.02 0.36 -12.55
CA VAL A 143 1.04 1.32 -12.02
C VAL A 143 0.84 2.55 -12.92
N PRO A 144 1.88 3.19 -13.48
CA PRO A 144 1.69 4.33 -14.38
C PRO A 144 0.83 3.99 -15.62
N VAL A 145 0.91 2.75 -16.12
CA VAL A 145 0.07 2.28 -17.23
C VAL A 145 -1.40 2.20 -16.80
N VAL A 146 -1.65 1.69 -15.59
CA VAL A 146 -3.00 1.62 -15.02
C VAL A 146 -3.59 3.02 -14.84
N VAL A 147 -2.81 3.96 -14.31
CA VAL A 147 -3.22 5.36 -14.14
C VAL A 147 -3.54 6.00 -15.50
N SER A 148 -2.67 5.83 -16.51
CA SER A 148 -2.92 6.36 -17.85
C SER A 148 -4.19 5.77 -18.50
N CYS A 149 -4.47 4.48 -18.28
CA CYS A 149 -5.71 3.86 -18.76
C CYS A 149 -6.95 4.43 -18.06
N ALA A 150 -6.87 4.66 -16.75
CA ALA A 150 -7.95 5.25 -15.97
C ALA A 150 -8.24 6.70 -16.42
N GLU A 151 -7.19 7.52 -16.62
CA GLU A 151 -7.29 8.87 -17.20
C GLU A 151 -7.86 8.84 -18.62
N GLY A 152 -7.56 7.79 -19.39
CA GLY A 152 -8.14 7.51 -20.70
C GLY A 152 -9.60 7.01 -20.67
N GLY A 153 -10.24 7.00 -19.50
CA GLY A 153 -11.65 6.62 -19.33
C GLY A 153 -11.92 5.12 -19.31
N ASP A 154 -10.91 4.28 -19.03
CA ASP A 154 -11.13 2.84 -18.88
C ASP A 154 -11.83 2.54 -17.54
N GLU A 155 -13.02 1.94 -17.59
CA GLU A 155 -13.83 1.66 -16.40
C GLU A 155 -13.17 0.64 -15.47
N VAL A 156 -12.46 -0.34 -16.03
CA VAL A 156 -11.78 -1.39 -15.24
C VAL A 156 -10.61 -0.78 -14.47
N ALA A 157 -9.77 0.01 -15.14
CA ALA A 157 -8.66 0.72 -14.50
C ALA A 157 -9.16 1.69 -13.42
N ASN A 158 -10.23 2.44 -13.71
CA ASN A 158 -10.86 3.30 -12.70
C ASN A 158 -11.39 2.52 -11.50
N GLY A 159 -12.05 1.38 -11.72
CA GLY A 159 -12.51 0.50 -10.66
C GLY A 159 -11.37 0.02 -9.76
N ILE A 160 -10.26 -0.43 -10.34
CA ILE A 160 -9.08 -0.86 -9.58
C ILE A 160 -8.53 0.28 -8.71
N LEU A 161 -8.41 1.49 -9.25
CA LEU A 161 -7.91 2.64 -8.49
C LEU A 161 -8.89 3.09 -7.40
N LEU A 162 -10.19 3.04 -7.65
CA LEU A 162 -11.22 3.36 -6.67
C LEU A 162 -11.20 2.36 -5.50
N ASP A 163 -11.10 1.07 -5.80
CA ASP A 163 -10.98 0.02 -4.78
C ASP A 163 -9.72 0.22 -3.93
N ALA A 164 -8.59 0.56 -4.57
CA ALA A 164 -7.34 0.89 -3.87
C ALA A 164 -7.49 2.09 -2.93
N VAL A 165 -8.15 3.17 -3.39
CA VAL A 165 -8.38 4.38 -2.58
C VAL A 165 -9.35 4.10 -1.43
N GLN A 166 -10.37 3.29 -1.64
CA GLN A 166 -11.35 2.93 -0.61
C GLN A 166 -10.66 2.17 0.54
N GLU A 167 -9.83 1.18 0.22
CA GLU A 167 -9.06 0.42 1.20
C GLU A 167 -8.05 1.31 1.97
N LEU A 168 -7.41 2.26 1.28
CA LEU A 168 -6.58 3.29 1.93
C LEU A 168 -7.40 4.12 2.92
N ALA A 169 -8.59 4.58 2.53
CA ALA A 169 -9.46 5.37 3.39
C ALA A 169 -9.95 4.57 4.60
N GLU A 170 -10.25 3.29 4.43
CA GLU A 170 -10.66 2.40 5.53
C GLU A 170 -9.53 2.17 6.54
N SER A 171 -8.29 2.03 6.06
CA SER A 171 -7.13 1.92 6.94
C SER A 171 -6.95 3.17 7.82
N VAL A 172 -7.15 4.37 7.25
CA VAL A 172 -7.10 5.65 7.97
C VAL A 172 -8.23 5.74 8.97
N LYS A 173 -9.46 5.43 8.56
CA LYS A 173 -10.62 5.41 9.47
C LYS A 173 -10.40 4.48 10.65
N ALA A 174 -9.81 3.31 10.45
CA ALA A 174 -9.52 2.35 11.51
C ALA A 174 -8.54 2.92 12.55
N VAL A 175 -7.47 3.60 12.11
CA VAL A 175 -6.48 4.22 13.00
C VAL A 175 -7.08 5.43 13.73
N VAL A 176 -7.75 6.33 13.00
CA VAL A 176 -8.40 7.53 13.56
C VAL A 176 -9.44 7.15 14.62
N SER A 177 -10.27 6.14 14.34
CA SER A 177 -11.30 5.68 15.28
C SER A 177 -10.70 5.04 16.54
N ARG A 178 -9.63 4.25 16.41
CA ARG A 178 -8.95 3.62 17.56
C ARG A 178 -8.27 4.64 18.47
N LEU A 179 -7.75 5.72 17.89
CA LEU A 179 -7.03 6.74 18.64
C LEU A 179 -7.91 7.91 19.09
N GLY A 180 -9.15 7.98 18.61
CA GLY A 180 -10.05 9.09 18.92
C GLY A 180 -9.55 10.42 18.33
N LEU A 181 -8.84 10.39 17.20
CA LEU A 181 -8.27 11.57 16.54
C LEU A 181 -9.31 12.36 15.71
N CYS A 182 -10.60 12.04 15.87
CA CYS A 182 -11.68 12.75 15.20
C CYS A 182 -11.76 14.16 15.78
N GLY A 183 -11.42 15.18 15.00
CA GLY A 183 -11.74 16.56 15.37
C GLY A 183 -13.24 16.72 15.58
N GLU A 184 -13.65 17.67 16.43
CA GLU A 184 -15.06 18.04 16.58
C GLU A 184 -15.65 18.37 15.19
N GLY A 185 -16.44 17.44 14.64
CA GLY A 185 -17.14 17.62 13.36
C GLY A 185 -16.74 16.69 12.20
N VAL A 186 -15.73 15.82 12.32
CA VAL A 186 -15.30 14.97 11.19
C VAL A 186 -15.37 13.48 11.53
N PHE A 187 -16.31 12.79 10.87
CA PHE A 187 -16.49 11.32 10.78
C PHE A 187 -16.67 10.51 12.08
N CYS A 188 -17.38 11.04 13.08
CA CYS A 188 -17.78 10.26 14.25
C CYS A 188 -19.31 10.15 14.36
N LYS A 189 -19.95 9.43 13.45
CA LYS A 189 -21.19 8.71 13.79
C LYS A 189 -21.06 7.27 13.33
N PRO A 190 -21.12 6.28 14.23
CA PRO A 190 -21.27 4.90 13.82
C PRO A 190 -22.62 4.78 13.10
N GLN A 191 -22.59 4.53 11.79
CA GLN A 191 -23.79 4.05 11.11
C GLN A 191 -24.07 2.66 11.68
N LYS A 192 -25.01 2.60 12.64
CA LYS A 192 -25.64 1.35 13.04
C LYS A 192 -26.26 0.74 11.78
N LEU A 193 -25.72 -0.39 11.32
CA LEU A 193 -26.45 -1.24 10.38
C LEU A 193 -27.78 -1.61 11.05
N LYS A 194 -28.88 -1.23 10.42
CA LYS A 194 -30.20 -1.83 10.62
C LYS A 194 -30.46 -2.81 9.49
#